data_AF-A0A4S3IZJ0-F1
#
_entry.id   AF-A0A4S3IZJ0-F1
#
_cell.length_a   1.000
_cell.length_b   1.000
_cell.length_c   1.000
_cell.angle_alpha   90.00
_cell.angle_beta   90.00
_cell.angle_gamma   90.00
#
_symmetry.space_group_name_H-M   'P 1'
#
loop_
_entity.id
_entity.type
_entity.pdbx_description
1 polymer ?
#
loop_
_entity_poly.entity_id
_entity_poly.type
_entity_poly.pdbx_seq_one_letter_code
_entity_poly.pdbx_strand_id
1 'polypeptide(L)'
;MEHGNVSVGTGRLAFQVNSAHLMEHLGYMCIRDGEPREEDVTEVERVYNENPKHHKESFQYCKGGVECERFLNSGNQIRNIIEGLLNKRFPDIKKQGPAIVEFAGTREHGKFMRAHPSREAVSVFRPLRDPACWDNGLFKLYTSSHHQTEVQFQNTDNRDAHEIVVGTDEVLVIFGGLHVQLSPNSGIRMVWQGFSKRPMLSDIWSPLALPFMKV
;
A
#
# COMPACT_ATOMS: atom_id res chain seq x y z
N MET A 1 22.31 40.68 -23.48
CA MET A 1 21.79 39.45 -24.10
C MET A 1 21.42 38.51 -22.98
N GLU A 2 20.13 38.44 -22.68
CA GLU A 2 19.55 37.52 -21.71
C GLU A 2 19.61 36.10 -22.28
N HIS A 3 20.28 35.19 -21.58
CA HIS A 3 20.09 33.76 -21.81
C HIS A 3 19.07 33.27 -20.78
N GLY A 4 17.83 33.10 -21.24
CA GLY A 4 16.75 32.52 -20.46
C GLY A 4 17.07 31.09 -20.07
N ASN A 5 17.12 30.84 -18.76
CA ASN A 5 17.13 29.50 -18.20
C ASN A 5 15.74 28.89 -18.33
N VAL A 6 15.57 28.01 -19.32
CA VAL A 6 14.40 27.15 -19.46
C VAL A 6 14.57 25.95 -18.52
N SER A 7 14.11 26.09 -17.28
CA SER A 7 13.90 24.95 -16.36
C SER A 7 12.48 24.42 -16.55
N VAL A 8 12.30 23.49 -17.49
CA VAL A 8 11.00 22.87 -17.77
C VAL A 8 11.11 21.34 -17.74
N GLY A 9 10.49 20.71 -16.75
CA GLY A 9 9.89 19.37 -16.88
C GLY A 9 10.72 18.12 -16.59
N THR A 10 12.05 18.18 -16.45
CA THR A 10 12.87 16.96 -16.40
C THR A 10 12.71 16.12 -15.12
N GLY A 11 12.49 16.73 -13.95
CA GLY A 11 12.35 15.99 -12.68
C GLY A 11 11.09 15.13 -12.58
N ARG A 12 9.95 15.64 -13.07
CA ARG A 12 8.66 14.92 -13.01
C ARG A 12 8.60 13.75 -13.99
N LEU A 13 9.15 13.93 -15.20
CA LEU A 13 9.29 12.88 -16.20
C LEU A 13 10.26 11.78 -15.74
N ALA A 14 11.42 12.14 -15.18
CA ALA A 14 12.37 11.17 -14.65
C ALA A 14 11.77 10.36 -13.49
N PHE A 15 11.04 11.00 -12.59
CA PHE A 15 10.33 10.32 -11.49
C PHE A 15 9.23 9.37 -12.00
N GLN A 16 8.46 9.78 -13.01
CA GLN A 16 7.41 8.94 -13.60
C GLN A 16 7.98 7.72 -14.34
N VAL A 17 9.05 7.91 -15.13
CA VAL A 17 9.72 6.81 -15.86
C VAL A 17 10.37 5.83 -14.87
N ASN A 18 11.03 6.33 -13.83
CA ASN A 18 11.68 5.48 -12.82
C ASN A 18 10.63 4.72 -11.98
N SER A 19 9.54 5.38 -11.57
CA SER A 19 8.45 4.74 -10.82
C SER A 19 7.75 3.63 -11.60
N ALA A 20 7.46 3.83 -12.89
CA ALA A 20 6.85 2.80 -13.72
C ALA A 20 7.77 1.58 -13.90
N HIS A 21 9.08 1.82 -14.09
CA HIS A 21 10.07 0.77 -14.22
C HIS A 21 10.24 -0.03 -12.92
N LEU A 22 10.35 0.65 -11.77
CA LEU A 22 10.42 0.01 -10.46
C LEU A 22 9.18 -0.81 -10.15
N MET A 23 7.98 -0.28 -10.41
CA MET A 23 6.73 -1.01 -10.22
C MET A 23 6.64 -2.23 -11.14
N GLU A 24 7.06 -2.12 -12.40
CA GLU A 24 7.05 -3.26 -13.32
C GLU A 24 7.98 -4.39 -12.85
N HIS A 25 9.19 -4.06 -12.40
CA HIS A 25 10.16 -5.05 -11.95
C HIS A 25 9.86 -5.60 -10.57
N LEU A 26 9.67 -4.72 -9.58
CA LEU A 26 9.55 -5.10 -8.19
C LEU A 26 8.11 -5.42 -7.78
N GLY A 27 7.15 -4.72 -8.38
CA GLY A 27 5.74 -4.74 -7.99
C GLY A 27 5.41 -3.82 -6.82
N TYR A 28 6.37 -3.03 -6.34
CA TYR A 28 6.16 -2.05 -5.28
C TYR A 28 7.17 -0.90 -5.35
N MET A 29 6.88 0.20 -4.65
CA MET A 29 7.80 1.32 -4.43
C MET A 29 7.44 2.09 -3.16
N CYS A 30 8.45 2.67 -2.50
CA CYS A 30 8.27 3.69 -1.47
C CYS A 30 8.42 5.07 -2.11
N ILE A 31 7.49 5.96 -1.83
CA ILE A 31 7.47 7.32 -2.37
C ILE A 31 7.48 8.29 -1.20
N ARG A 32 8.44 9.21 -1.20
CA ARG A 32 8.39 10.37 -0.30
C ARG A 32 7.23 11.26 -0.72
N ASP A 33 6.21 11.33 0.13
CA ASP A 33 5.00 12.13 -0.06
C ASP A 33 4.89 13.23 1.02
N GLY A 34 6.00 13.55 1.70
CA GLY A 34 6.10 14.59 2.73
C GLY A 34 5.33 14.24 4.01
N GLU A 35 5.73 14.78 5.16
CA GLU A 35 5.09 14.43 6.43
C GLU A 35 3.60 14.80 6.48
N PRO A 36 2.73 13.92 7.01
CA PRO A 36 1.34 14.26 7.26
C PRO A 36 1.24 15.39 8.28
N ARG A 37 0.17 16.18 8.20
CA ARG A 37 -0.10 17.19 9.23
C ARG A 37 -0.49 16.48 10.52
N GLU A 38 0.02 16.95 11.66
CA GLU A 38 -0.32 16.38 12.98
C GLU A 38 -1.84 16.35 13.24
N GLU A 39 -2.61 17.30 12.69
CA GLU A 39 -4.08 17.30 12.75
C GLU A 39 -4.69 16.06 12.08
N ASP A 40 -4.18 15.68 10.90
CA ASP A 40 -4.66 14.50 10.18
C ASP A 40 -4.21 13.21 10.89
N VAL A 41 -2.98 13.16 11.45
CA VAL A 41 -2.50 12.03 12.26
C VAL A 41 -3.40 11.82 13.48
N THR A 42 -3.63 12.90 14.24
CA THR A 42 -4.43 12.88 15.47
C THR A 42 -5.88 12.46 15.19
N GLU A 43 -6.45 12.93 14.09
CA GLU A 43 -7.81 12.56 13.69
C GLU A 43 -7.91 11.08 13.30
N VAL A 44 -6.93 10.54 12.56
CA VAL A 44 -6.86 9.10 12.25
C VAL A 44 -6.74 8.27 13.54
N GLU A 45 -5.89 8.68 14.49
CA GLU A 45 -5.78 8.00 15.79
C GLU A 45 -7.08 8.03 16.58
N ARG A 46 -7.75 9.20 16.61
CA ARG A 46 -9.03 9.37 17.27
C ARG A 46 -10.07 8.42 16.68
N VAL A 47 -10.20 8.38 15.35
CA VAL A 47 -11.11 7.47 14.64
C VAL A 47 -10.79 6.01 14.95
N TYR A 48 -9.51 5.63 14.96
CA TYR A 48 -9.11 4.28 15.34
C TYR A 48 -9.50 3.93 16.76
N ASN A 49 -9.24 4.83 17.72
CA ASN A 49 -9.49 4.59 19.14
C ASN A 49 -10.99 4.54 19.48
N GLU A 50 -11.82 5.35 18.82
CA GLU A 50 -13.26 5.42 19.08
C GLU A 50 -14.08 4.35 18.36
N ASN A 51 -13.68 3.95 17.14
CA ASN A 51 -14.47 3.01 16.36
C ASN A 51 -14.34 1.56 16.88
N PRO A 52 -15.40 0.73 16.75
CA PRO A 52 -15.31 -0.71 16.97
C PRO A 52 -14.29 -1.34 16.03
N LYS A 53 -13.41 -2.18 16.59
CA LYS A 53 -12.38 -2.88 15.82
C LYS A 53 -12.88 -4.26 15.40
N HIS A 54 -12.60 -4.61 14.15
CA HIS A 54 -12.66 -5.99 13.71
C HIS A 54 -11.36 -6.68 14.12
N HIS A 55 -11.49 -7.78 14.86
CA HIS A 55 -10.38 -8.65 15.22
C HIS A 55 -10.44 -9.88 14.32
N LYS A 56 -9.46 -10.03 13.42
CA LYS A 56 -9.36 -11.22 12.55
C LYS A 56 -7.91 -11.62 12.34
N GLU A 57 -7.62 -12.87 12.65
CA GLU A 57 -6.27 -13.45 12.50
C GLU A 57 -5.24 -12.54 13.19
N SER A 58 -4.31 -11.99 12.41
CA SER A 58 -3.18 -11.16 12.84
C SER A 58 -3.47 -9.66 12.82
N PHE A 59 -4.74 -9.27 12.67
CA PHE A 59 -5.13 -7.88 12.41
C PHE A 59 -6.18 -7.38 13.38
N GLN A 60 -6.00 -6.13 13.80
CA GLN A 60 -7.05 -5.27 14.34
C GLN A 60 -7.26 -4.13 13.37
N TYR A 61 -8.49 -3.91 12.92
CA TYR A 61 -8.75 -2.85 11.96
C TYR A 61 -10.15 -2.27 12.07
N CYS A 62 -10.29 -1.03 11.64
CA CYS A 62 -11.60 -0.39 11.49
C CYS A 62 -11.67 0.36 10.16
N LYS A 63 -12.90 0.70 9.76
CA LYS A 63 -13.13 1.55 8.60
C LYS A 63 -12.65 2.97 8.89
N GLY A 64 -11.86 3.51 7.96
CA GLY A 64 -11.52 4.92 7.91
C GLY A 64 -12.45 5.69 6.99
N GLY A 65 -12.27 7.00 6.94
CA GLY A 65 -13.02 7.93 6.12
C GLY A 65 -12.12 8.98 5.49
N VAL A 66 -12.63 10.21 5.43
CA VAL A 66 -11.97 11.34 4.76
C VAL A 66 -10.66 11.74 5.45
N GLU A 67 -10.54 11.54 6.76
CA GLU A 67 -9.31 11.76 7.53
C GLU A 67 -8.18 10.85 7.03
N CYS A 68 -8.49 9.58 6.74
CA CYS A 68 -7.54 8.65 6.17
C CYS A 68 -7.18 9.02 4.72
N GLU A 69 -8.14 9.48 3.91
CA GLU A 69 -7.85 9.95 2.55
C GLU A 69 -6.93 11.19 2.53
N ARG A 70 -7.15 12.13 3.45
CA ARG A 70 -6.28 13.30 3.63
C ARG A 70 -4.88 12.89 4.08
N PHE A 71 -4.81 12.05 5.11
CA PHE A 71 -3.56 11.52 5.66
C PHE A 71 -2.73 10.81 4.59
N LEU A 72 -3.34 9.91 3.80
CA LEU A 72 -2.65 9.22 2.72
C LEU A 72 -2.10 10.23 1.70
N ASN A 73 -2.91 11.17 1.23
CA ASN A 73 -2.57 12.08 0.13
C ASN A 73 -1.92 13.41 0.59
N SER A 74 -1.09 13.39 1.63
CA SER A 74 -0.50 14.60 2.22
C SER A 74 0.40 15.38 1.24
N GLY A 75 1.16 14.68 0.38
CA GLY A 75 2.07 15.29 -0.61
C GLY A 75 1.49 15.44 -2.00
N ASN A 76 0.22 15.05 -2.20
CA ASN A 76 -0.51 15.16 -3.46
C ASN A 76 0.09 14.37 -4.64
N GLN A 77 1.00 13.42 -4.40
CA GLN A 77 1.59 12.63 -5.49
C GLN A 77 0.79 11.37 -5.81
N ILE A 78 0.15 10.77 -4.79
CA ILE A 78 -0.56 9.48 -4.92
C ILE A 78 -1.54 9.48 -6.08
N ARG A 79 -2.34 10.54 -6.24
CA ARG A 79 -3.33 10.62 -7.32
C ARG A 79 -2.70 10.40 -8.70
N ASN A 80 -1.65 11.15 -9.01
CA ASN A 80 -0.96 11.06 -10.31
C ASN A 80 -0.31 9.69 -10.51
N ILE A 81 0.22 9.09 -9.45
CA ILE A 81 0.84 7.76 -9.49
C ILE A 81 -0.21 6.70 -9.78
N ILE A 82 -1.33 6.71 -9.05
CA ILE A 82 -2.41 5.74 -9.23
C ILE A 82 -3.05 5.89 -10.62
N GLU A 83 -3.20 7.12 -11.12
CA GLU A 83 -3.66 7.36 -12.51
C GLU A 83 -2.72 6.75 -13.55
N GLY A 84 -1.41 6.92 -13.36
CA GLY A 84 -0.39 6.36 -14.25
C GLY A 84 -0.37 4.84 -14.23
N LEU A 85 -0.33 4.23 -13.04
CA LEU A 85 -0.30 2.77 -12.86
C LEU A 85 -1.57 2.11 -13.38
N LEU A 86 -2.73 2.73 -13.14
CA LEU A 86 -4.01 2.21 -13.59
C LEU A 86 -4.44 2.74 -14.96
N ASN A 87 -3.61 3.54 -15.64
CA ASN A 87 -3.92 4.17 -16.94
C ASN A 87 -5.38 4.64 -17.03
N LYS A 88 -5.84 5.37 -16.01
CA LYS A 88 -7.24 5.76 -15.83
C LYS A 88 -7.30 7.00 -14.97
N ARG A 89 -8.21 7.94 -15.28
CA ARG A 89 -8.36 9.16 -14.47
C ARG A 89 -8.85 8.82 -13.06
N PHE A 90 -8.37 9.54 -12.07
CA PHE A 90 -8.62 9.29 -10.65
C PHE A 90 -10.11 9.27 -10.28
N PRO A 91 -10.97 10.16 -10.81
CA PRO A 91 -12.41 10.10 -10.55
C PRO A 91 -13.09 8.83 -11.08
N ASP A 92 -12.50 8.18 -12.10
CA ASP A 92 -13.05 6.99 -12.74
C ASP A 92 -12.51 5.69 -12.11
N ILE A 93 -11.51 5.79 -11.23
CA ILE A 93 -10.90 4.67 -10.48
C ILE A 93 -11.82 4.25 -9.34
N LYS A 94 -11.93 2.93 -9.14
CA LYS A 94 -12.68 2.37 -8.00
C LYS A 94 -11.77 2.35 -6.79
N LYS A 95 -12.28 2.85 -5.67
CA LYS A 95 -11.58 2.91 -4.39
C LYS A 95 -12.13 1.85 -3.44
N GLN A 96 -11.27 1.30 -2.61
CA GLN A 96 -11.61 0.38 -1.53
C GLN A 96 -11.01 0.87 -0.21
N GLY A 97 -11.74 0.71 0.90
CA GLY A 97 -11.41 1.37 2.14
C GLY A 97 -11.68 2.88 2.07
N PRO A 98 -10.90 3.73 2.77
CA PRO A 98 -9.69 3.37 3.51
C PRO A 98 -9.97 2.56 4.79
N ALA A 99 -8.95 1.87 5.28
CA ALA A 99 -8.97 1.17 6.56
C ALA A 99 -7.76 1.58 7.42
N ILE A 100 -7.97 1.66 8.73
CA ILE A 100 -6.89 1.84 9.70
C ILE A 100 -6.60 0.46 10.27
N VAL A 101 -5.34 0.03 10.19
CA VAL A 101 -4.92 -1.34 10.44
C VAL A 101 -3.78 -1.35 11.43
N GLU A 102 -3.88 -2.21 12.43
CA GLU A 102 -2.81 -2.54 13.36
C GLU A 102 -2.50 -4.03 13.26
N PHE A 103 -1.21 -4.34 13.10
CA PHE A 103 -0.72 -5.70 13.09
C PHE A 103 -0.59 -6.21 14.53
N ALA A 104 -1.36 -7.23 14.88
CA ALA A 104 -1.34 -7.88 16.18
C ALA A 104 -0.34 -9.05 16.26
N GLY A 105 0.48 -9.24 15.21
CA GLY A 105 1.40 -10.37 15.07
C GLY A 105 0.70 -11.66 14.65
N THR A 106 1.48 -12.63 14.17
CA THR A 106 0.98 -13.96 13.78
C THR A 106 1.74 -15.09 14.46
N ARG A 107 0.99 -16.10 14.92
CA ARG A 107 1.57 -17.41 15.30
C ARG A 107 1.71 -18.35 14.10
N GLU A 108 0.99 -18.06 13.01
CA GLU A 108 1.07 -18.81 11.77
C GLU A 108 2.19 -18.22 10.91
N HIS A 109 3.38 -18.81 11.02
CA HIS A 109 4.52 -18.43 10.21
C HIS A 109 4.35 -18.91 8.76
N GLY A 110 4.72 -18.06 7.80
CA GLY A 110 4.84 -18.48 6.40
C GLY A 110 3.56 -18.42 5.56
N LYS A 111 2.47 -17.84 6.08
CA LYS A 111 1.26 -17.60 5.27
C LYS A 111 1.54 -16.51 4.23
N PHE A 112 1.43 -16.89 2.96
CA PHE A 112 1.49 -15.97 1.83
C PHE A 112 0.11 -15.43 1.51
N MET A 113 0.03 -14.11 1.40
CA MET A 113 -1.17 -13.36 1.07
C MET A 113 -0.87 -12.50 -0.16
N ARG A 114 -1.90 -11.86 -0.71
CA ARG A 114 -1.73 -10.85 -1.76
C ARG A 114 -1.88 -9.45 -1.19
N ALA A 115 -1.15 -8.51 -1.79
CA ALA A 115 -1.20 -7.11 -1.41
C ALA A 115 -2.55 -6.47 -1.73
N HIS A 116 -3.43 -7.08 -2.53
CA HIS A 116 -4.81 -6.65 -2.76
C HIS A 116 -5.70 -7.85 -3.18
N PRO A 117 -7.04 -7.80 -2.98
CA PRO A 117 -7.93 -8.87 -3.45
C PRO A 117 -7.93 -9.08 -4.97
N SER A 118 -7.94 -8.00 -5.76
CA SER A 118 -7.75 -8.05 -7.22
C SER A 118 -6.28 -7.92 -7.63
N ARG A 119 -5.83 -8.76 -8.56
CA ARG A 119 -4.42 -8.80 -9.03
C ARG A 119 -4.00 -7.52 -9.77
N GLU A 120 -4.89 -6.97 -10.60
CA GLU A 120 -4.64 -5.77 -11.42
C GLU A 120 -4.86 -4.45 -10.66
N ALA A 121 -5.07 -4.52 -9.35
CA ALA A 121 -5.29 -3.35 -8.51
C ALA A 121 -3.97 -2.84 -7.89
N VAL A 122 -4.06 -1.76 -7.14
CA VAL A 122 -2.95 -1.18 -6.39
C VAL A 122 -3.39 -0.97 -4.96
N SER A 123 -2.54 -1.35 -4.01
CA SER A 123 -2.69 -1.01 -2.60
C SER A 123 -1.71 0.08 -2.22
N VAL A 124 -2.19 0.99 -1.39
CA VAL A 124 -1.42 2.09 -0.83
C VAL A 124 -1.43 1.96 0.67
N PHE A 125 -0.26 2.08 1.27
CA PHE A 125 -0.05 1.98 2.70
C PHE A 125 0.78 3.16 3.22
N ARG A 126 0.43 3.66 4.39
CA ARG A 126 1.22 4.67 5.08
C ARG A 126 1.28 4.42 6.59
N PRO A 127 2.48 4.38 7.20
CA PRO A 127 2.64 4.29 8.66
C PRO A 127 2.15 5.53 9.37
N LEU A 128 1.52 5.37 10.54
CA LEU A 128 0.86 6.48 11.24
C LEU A 128 1.82 7.40 12.00
N ARG A 129 2.59 6.84 12.96
CA ARG A 129 3.52 7.62 13.82
C ARG A 129 4.95 7.11 13.81
N ASP A 130 5.12 5.80 13.66
CA ASP A 130 6.43 5.16 13.62
C ASP A 130 6.69 4.62 12.21
N PRO A 131 7.95 4.56 11.76
CA PRO A 131 8.29 3.87 10.53
C PRO A 131 7.84 2.40 10.57
N ALA A 132 7.30 1.90 9.47
CA ALA A 132 6.92 0.49 9.35
C ALA A 132 8.09 -0.35 8.86
N CYS A 133 8.38 -1.46 9.52
CA CYS A 133 9.40 -2.43 9.12
C CYS A 133 8.98 -3.86 9.53
N TRP A 134 9.75 -4.85 9.07
CA TRP A 134 9.47 -6.26 9.39
C TRP A 134 9.37 -6.51 10.91
N ASP A 135 10.21 -5.86 11.70
CA ASP A 135 10.30 -6.09 13.15
C ASP A 135 9.13 -5.51 13.96
N ASN A 136 8.34 -4.61 13.37
CA ASN A 136 7.16 -4.05 14.05
C ASN A 136 5.83 -4.35 13.34
N GLY A 137 5.83 -5.25 12.35
CA GLY A 137 4.60 -5.81 11.79
C GLY A 137 4.38 -5.56 10.30
N LEU A 138 5.26 -4.82 9.60
CA LEU A 138 5.17 -4.72 8.15
C LEU A 138 5.43 -6.08 7.50
N PHE A 139 4.69 -6.41 6.46
CA PHE A 139 4.90 -7.64 5.69
C PHE A 139 6.19 -7.61 4.87
N LYS A 140 6.74 -8.80 4.63
CA LYS A 140 7.82 -9.03 3.65
C LYS A 140 7.24 -9.08 2.25
N LEU A 141 7.95 -8.49 1.28
CA LEU A 141 7.50 -8.36 -0.11
C LEU A 141 8.22 -9.35 -0.99
N TYR A 142 7.49 -10.07 -1.85
CA TYR A 142 8.10 -11.02 -2.78
C TYR A 142 8.20 -10.41 -4.18
N THR A 143 9.39 -9.93 -4.52
CA THR A 143 9.70 -9.19 -5.75
C THR A 143 9.24 -9.94 -6.99
N SER A 144 8.67 -9.21 -7.96
CA SER A 144 8.20 -9.74 -9.26
C SER A 144 7.07 -10.79 -9.19
N SER A 145 6.61 -11.18 -7.99
CA SER A 145 5.59 -12.23 -7.86
C SER A 145 4.21 -11.83 -8.40
N HIS A 146 3.99 -10.55 -8.71
CA HIS A 146 2.79 -10.07 -9.39
C HIS A 146 2.67 -10.56 -10.84
N HIS A 147 3.79 -10.97 -11.45
CA HIS A 147 3.84 -11.60 -12.77
C HIS A 147 3.52 -13.10 -12.73
N GLN A 148 3.45 -13.69 -11.54
CA GLN A 148 3.26 -15.14 -11.36
C GLN A 148 1.81 -15.47 -10.99
N THR A 149 1.30 -16.58 -11.51
CA THR A 149 0.10 -17.21 -10.94
C THR A 149 0.40 -17.75 -9.55
N GLU A 150 -0.65 -18.01 -8.77
CA GLU A 150 -0.53 -18.56 -7.42
C GLU A 150 0.22 -19.91 -7.44
N VAL A 151 -0.02 -20.74 -8.46
CA VAL A 151 0.67 -22.04 -8.64
C VAL A 151 2.16 -21.83 -8.98
N GLN A 152 2.47 -20.89 -9.87
CA GLN A 152 3.86 -20.56 -10.21
C GLN A 152 4.63 -20.04 -8.98
N PHE A 153 4.02 -19.14 -8.21
CA PHE A 153 4.62 -18.60 -7.00
C PHE A 153 4.89 -19.71 -5.97
N GLN A 154 3.97 -20.65 -5.78
CA GLN A 154 4.13 -21.79 -4.87
C GLN A 154 5.24 -22.76 -5.29
N ASN A 155 5.45 -22.94 -6.60
CA ASN A 155 6.48 -23.83 -7.13
C ASN A 155 7.84 -23.14 -7.37
N THR A 156 7.97 -21.85 -7.09
CA THR A 156 9.23 -21.13 -7.25
C THR A 156 10.13 -21.37 -6.04
N ASP A 157 11.28 -22.00 -6.26
CA ASP A 157 12.36 -22.07 -5.29
C ASP A 157 13.13 -20.74 -5.24
N ASN A 158 13.74 -20.43 -4.08
CA ASN A 158 14.58 -19.24 -3.88
C ASN A 158 13.89 -17.91 -4.27
N ARG A 159 12.68 -17.70 -3.76
CA ARG A 159 11.94 -16.46 -4.00
C ARG A 159 12.72 -15.26 -3.47
N ASP A 160 12.83 -14.23 -4.29
CA ASP A 160 13.42 -12.97 -3.89
C ASP A 160 12.46 -12.21 -2.97
N ALA A 161 12.91 -11.89 -1.76
CA ALA A 161 12.06 -11.38 -0.70
C ALA A 161 12.74 -10.21 0.01
N HIS A 162 12.02 -9.08 0.09
CA HIS A 162 12.53 -7.83 0.62
C HIS A 162 11.80 -7.44 1.91
N GLU A 163 12.60 -7.20 2.95
CA GLU A 163 12.19 -6.52 4.17
C GLU A 163 12.51 -5.04 4.01
N ILE A 164 11.49 -4.23 3.75
CA ILE A 164 11.65 -2.79 3.54
C ILE A 164 11.34 -2.02 4.82
N VAL A 165 11.79 -0.77 4.86
CA VAL A 165 11.35 0.23 5.84
C VAL A 165 10.54 1.29 5.09
N VAL A 166 9.40 1.68 5.65
CA VAL A 166 8.56 2.77 5.14
C VAL A 166 8.58 3.88 6.19
N GLY A 167 9.09 5.05 5.83
CA GLY A 167 9.04 6.24 6.68
C GLY A 167 7.62 6.76 6.88
N THR A 168 7.43 7.62 7.88
CA THR A 168 6.14 8.31 8.11
C THR A 168 5.87 9.39 7.07
N ASP A 169 6.91 9.94 6.45
CA ASP A 169 6.90 10.83 5.30
C ASP A 169 6.76 10.08 3.95
N GLU A 170 6.73 8.76 4.00
CA GLU A 170 6.67 7.89 2.83
C GLU A 170 5.33 7.16 2.72
N VAL A 171 5.03 6.76 1.49
CA VAL A 171 3.88 5.95 1.15
C VAL A 171 4.38 4.74 0.36
N LEU A 172 3.97 3.56 0.81
CA LEU A 172 4.23 2.31 0.12
C LEU A 172 3.11 2.02 -0.86
N VAL A 173 3.46 1.91 -2.14
CA VAL A 173 2.55 1.56 -3.23
C VAL A 173 2.90 0.17 -3.73
N ILE A 174 1.90 -0.71 -3.87
CA ILE A 174 2.10 -2.13 -4.18
C ILE A 174 1.09 -2.61 -5.21
N PHE A 175 1.51 -3.35 -6.22
CA PHE A 175 0.59 -4.06 -7.12
C PHE A 175 -0.15 -5.18 -6.39
N GLY A 176 -1.43 -5.30 -6.69
CA GLY A 176 -2.34 -6.19 -5.98
C GLY A 176 -1.97 -7.67 -6.10
N GLY A 177 -1.40 -8.07 -7.24
CA GLY A 177 -0.92 -9.43 -7.47
C GLY A 177 0.36 -9.79 -6.72
N LEU A 178 1.04 -8.82 -6.10
CA LEU A 178 2.28 -9.08 -5.38
C LEU A 178 1.98 -9.91 -4.13
N HIS A 179 2.76 -10.96 -3.93
CA HIS A 179 2.68 -11.77 -2.74
C HIS A 179 3.41 -11.09 -1.59
N VAL A 180 2.83 -11.23 -0.41
CA VAL A 180 3.35 -10.71 0.85
C VAL A 180 3.33 -11.81 1.89
N GLN A 181 4.31 -11.79 2.80
CA GLN A 181 4.31 -12.64 3.97
C GLN A 181 4.12 -11.79 5.21
N LEU A 182 3.20 -12.20 6.07
CA LEU A 182 2.91 -11.48 7.30
C LEU A 182 4.07 -11.59 8.29
N SER A 183 4.41 -10.46 8.91
CA SER A 183 5.37 -10.46 10.00
C SER A 183 4.81 -11.17 11.22
N PRO A 184 5.63 -11.97 11.93
CA PRO A 184 5.24 -12.52 13.22
C PRO A 184 5.11 -11.44 14.30
N ASN A 185 5.71 -10.27 14.08
CA ASN A 185 5.77 -9.18 15.03
C ASN A 185 4.53 -8.27 14.95
N SER A 186 4.29 -7.52 16.02
CA SER A 186 3.16 -6.61 16.17
C SER A 186 3.63 -5.19 16.47
N GLY A 187 2.74 -4.23 16.30
CA GLY A 187 2.90 -2.89 16.88
C GLY A 187 2.73 -1.74 15.90
N ILE A 188 2.89 -1.98 14.60
CA ILE A 188 2.72 -0.93 13.61
C ILE A 188 1.25 -0.69 13.30
N ARG A 189 0.87 0.59 13.32
CA ARG A 189 -0.42 1.08 12.82
C ARG A 189 -0.23 1.82 11.51
N MET A 190 -1.05 1.47 10.53
CA MET A 190 -0.97 1.98 9.17
C MET A 190 -2.36 2.30 8.64
N VAL A 191 -2.43 3.24 7.71
CA VAL A 191 -3.62 3.46 6.89
C VAL A 191 -3.42 2.75 5.56
N TRP A 192 -4.45 2.05 5.10
CA TRP A 192 -4.49 1.39 3.80
C TRP A 192 -5.64 1.90 2.93
N GLN A 193 -5.41 2.02 1.62
CA GLN A 193 -6.46 2.21 0.63
C GLN A 193 -6.15 1.41 -0.65
N GLY A 194 -7.18 0.75 -1.19
CA GLY A 194 -7.09 0.00 -2.45
C GLY A 194 -7.65 0.80 -3.64
N PHE A 195 -7.08 0.59 -4.81
CA PHE A 195 -7.45 1.25 -6.06
C PHE A 195 -7.51 0.25 -7.21
N SER A 196 -8.59 0.26 -8.01
CA SER A 196 -8.74 -0.65 -9.15
C SER A 196 -9.41 0.01 -10.35
N LYS A 197 -9.09 -0.49 -11.55
CA LYS A 197 -9.72 -0.04 -12.81
C LYS A 197 -11.22 -0.39 -12.86
N ARG A 198 -11.58 -1.54 -12.30
CA ARG A 198 -12.92 -2.16 -12.38
C ARG A 198 -13.41 -2.53 -10.97
N PRO A 199 -14.74 -2.64 -10.76
CA PRO A 199 -15.28 -3.22 -9.54
C PRO A 199 -14.66 -4.60 -9.27
N MET A 200 -14.32 -4.89 -8.00
CA MET A 200 -13.64 -6.13 -7.64
C MET A 200 -14.54 -7.38 -7.75
N LEU A 201 -15.86 -7.22 -7.67
CA LEU A 201 -16.82 -8.33 -7.76
C LEU A 201 -16.45 -9.49 -6.81
N SER A 202 -16.22 -10.69 -7.35
CA SER A 202 -15.82 -11.87 -6.58
C SER A 202 -14.42 -11.78 -5.96
N ASP A 203 -13.53 -10.94 -6.49
CA ASP A 203 -12.15 -10.85 -6.04
C ASP A 203 -12.04 -10.42 -4.57
N ILE A 204 -12.99 -9.61 -4.08
CA ILE A 204 -13.04 -9.16 -2.68
C ILE A 204 -13.10 -10.34 -1.68
N TRP A 205 -13.59 -11.49 -2.14
CA TRP A 205 -13.71 -12.71 -1.35
C TRP A 205 -12.53 -13.65 -1.50
N SER A 206 -11.47 -13.24 -2.22
CA SER A 206 -10.26 -14.04 -2.38
C SER A 206 -9.74 -14.53 -1.01
N PRO A 207 -9.42 -15.84 -0.88
CA PRO A 207 -8.85 -16.36 0.35
C PRO A 207 -7.43 -15.83 0.61
N LEU A 208 -6.78 -15.25 -0.40
CA LEU A 208 -5.46 -14.64 -0.31
C LEU A 208 -5.51 -13.15 0.05
N ALA A 209 -6.69 -12.55 0.15
CA ALA A 209 -6.83 -11.15 0.57
C ALA A 209 -6.65 -11.00 2.07
N LEU A 210 -5.97 -9.92 2.50
CA LEU A 210 -5.87 -9.60 3.92
C LEU A 210 -7.26 -9.22 4.47
N PRO A 211 -7.60 -9.60 5.72
CA PRO A 211 -8.95 -9.41 6.26
C PRO A 211 -9.49 -7.99 6.19
N PHE A 212 -8.63 -6.98 6.37
CA PHE A 212 -9.00 -5.56 6.31
C PHE A 212 -9.32 -5.07 4.88
N MET A 213 -8.94 -5.82 3.85
CA MET A 213 -9.21 -5.49 2.45
C MET A 213 -10.64 -5.85 2.02
N LYS A 214 -11.57 -5.96 2.97
CA LYS A 214 -12.99 -6.22 2.72
C LYS A 214 -13.87 -5.04 3.16
N VAL A 215 -13.24 -3.98 3.67
CA VAL A 215 -13.86 -2.75 4.20
C VAL A 215 -14.31 -1.80 3.08
#